data_AF-A0A257JKW8-F1
#
_entry.id   AF-A0A257JKW8-F1
#
_cell.length_a   1.000
_cell.length_b   1.000
_cell.length_c   1.000
_cell.angle_alpha   90.00
_cell.angle_beta   90.00
_cell.angle_gamma   90.00
#
_symmetry.space_group_name_H-M   'P 1'
#
loop_
_entity.id
_entity.type
_entity.pdbx_description
1 polymer ?
#
loop_
_entity_poly.entity_id
_entity_poly.type
_entity_poly.pdbx_seq_one_letter_code
_entity_poly.pdbx_strand_id
1 'polypeptide(L)' 'MEPFHGTTILSVRRQTPQGWQVALGGDGQVTLGHIIVKASARKVRKLHRDTVLA' A
#
# COMPACT_ATOMS: atom_id res chain seq x y z
N MET A 1 -10.11 6.11 -23.70
CA MET A 1 -9.03 6.26 -22.71
C MET A 1 -8.93 4.91 -22.02
N GLU A 2 -7.79 4.24 -22.11
CA GLU A 2 -7.59 2.97 -21.42
C GLU A 2 -7.69 3.18 -19.90
N PRO A 3 -8.45 2.34 -19.16
CA PRO A 3 -8.57 2.48 -17.73
C PRO A 3 -7.21 2.22 -17.07
N PHE A 4 -6.76 3.14 -16.21
CA PHE A 4 -5.59 2.92 -15.38
C PHE A 4 -5.87 1.75 -14.44
N HIS A 5 -5.12 0.66 -14.57
CA HIS A 5 -5.02 -0.36 -13.54
C HIS A 5 -4.24 0.23 -12.35
N GLY A 6 -4.98 0.83 -11.42
CA GLY A 6 -4.42 1.47 -10.22
C GLY A 6 -3.92 0.48 -9.18
N THR A 7 -3.09 0.97 -8.26
CA THR A 7 -2.72 0.26 -7.03
C THR A 7 -3.85 0.38 -6.01
N THR A 8 -4.24 -0.72 -5.38
CA THR A 8 -5.16 -0.73 -4.25
C THR A 8 -4.37 -0.67 -2.94
N ILE A 9 -4.62 0.36 -2.13
CA ILE A 9 -4.07 0.49 -0.78
C ILE A 9 -5.21 0.39 0.23
N LEU A 10 -5.04 -0.43 1.26
CA LEU A 10 -5.96 -0.56 2.39
C LEU A 10 -5.26 -0.10 3.68
N SER A 11 -6.00 0.64 4.51
CA SER A 11 -5.58 0.98 5.87
C SER A 11 -6.61 0.51 6.89
N VAL A 12 -6.13 -0.08 7.97
CA VAL A 12 -6.94 -0.45 9.13
C VAL A 12 -6.38 0.24 10.35
N ARG A 13 -7.25 0.92 11.11
CA ARG A 13 -6.89 1.56 12.38
C ARG A 13 -7.69 0.96 13.52
N ARG A 14 -6.99 0.58 14.60
CA ARG A 14 -7.57 -0.04 15.79
C ARG A 14 -7.16 0.73 17.04
N GLN A 15 -8.12 0.98 17.93
CA GLN A 15 -7.82 1.47 19.27
C GLN A 15 -7.40 0.28 20.15
N THR A 16 -6.30 0.42 20.87
CA THR A 16 -5.79 -0.52 21.87
C THR A 16 -5.62 0.21 23.21
N PRO A 17 -5.40 -0.51 24.33
CA PRO A 17 -5.11 0.13 25.62
C PRO A 17 -3.88 1.07 25.60
N GLN A 18 -2.98 0.90 24.62
CA GLN A 18 -1.76 1.68 24.45
C GLN A 18 -1.93 2.85 23.46
N GLY A 19 -3.11 3.01 22.84
CA GLY A 19 -3.38 4.06 21.86
C GLY A 19 -3.88 3.52 20.51
N TRP A 20 -3.70 4.29 19.44
CA TRP A 20 -4.10 3.87 18.09
C TRP A 20 -2.98 3.09 17.41
N GLN A 21 -3.32 1.93 16.85
CA GLN A 21 -2.44 1.17 15.97
C GLN A 21 -2.97 1.22 14.53
N VAL A 22 -2.05 1.34 13.57
CA VAL A 22 -2.37 1.42 12.14
C VAL A 22 -1.64 0.30 11.40
N ALA A 23 -2.36 -0.43 10.56
CA ALA A 23 -1.81 -1.31 9.54
C ALA A 23 -2.12 -0.71 8.15
N LEU A 24 -1.14 -0.80 7.25
CA LEU A 24 -1.28 -0.32 5.87
C LEU A 24 -0.71 -1.38 4.93
N GLY A 25 -1.49 -1.77 3.94
CA GLY A 25 -1.14 -2.79 2.96
C GLY A 25 -1.54 -2.34 1.56
N GLY A 26 -0.82 -2.83 0.56
CA GLY A 26 -1.10 -2.55 -0.83
C GLY A 26 -0.84 -3.76 -1.70
N ASP A 27 -1.49 -3.82 -2.87
CA ASP A 27 -1.16 -4.83 -3.85
C ASP A 27 0.22 -4.57 -4.49
N GLY A 28 0.86 -5.64 -4.97
CA GLY A 28 2.21 -5.59 -5.54
C GLY A 28 2.25 -5.43 -7.05
N GLN A 29 1.09 -5.27 -7.69
CA GLN A 29 0.98 -5.28 -9.14
C GLN A 29 1.52 -3.99 -9.76
N VAL A 30 2.24 -4.15 -10.87
CA VAL A 30 2.62 -3.08 -11.78
C VAL A 30 2.18 -3.50 -13.17
N THR A 31 1.39 -2.65 -13.81
CA THR A 31 0.82 -2.86 -15.14
C THR A 31 1.37 -1.82 -16.12
N LEU A 32 1.58 -2.26 -17.36
CA LEU A 32 1.87 -1.40 -18.49
C LEU A 32 0.91 -1.77 -19.62
N GLY A 33 -0.12 -0.93 -19.84
CA GLY A 33 -1.27 -1.33 -20.66
C GLY A 33 -1.94 -2.56 -20.08
N HIS A 34 -2.07 -3.62 -20.89
CA HIS A 34 -2.69 -4.89 -20.50
C HIS A 34 -1.69 -5.92 -19.94
N ILE A 35 -0.41 -5.57 -19.79
CA ILE A 35 0.64 -6.50 -19.37
C ILE A 35 1.00 -6.25 -17.90
N ILE A 36 1.01 -7.31 -17.09
CA ILE A 36 1.58 -7.28 -15.73
C ILE A 36 3.10 -7.42 -15.86
N VAL A 37 3.84 -6.37 -15.48
CA VAL A 37 5.31 -6.34 -15.57
C VAL A 37 6.00 -6.74 -14.27
N LYS A 38 5.31 -6.65 -13.13
CA LYS A 38 5.83 -7.05 -11.81
C LYS A 38 4.69 -7.32 -10.83
N ALA A 39 4.78 -8.41 -10.06
CA ALA A 39 3.80 -8.76 -9.03
C ALA A 39 4.23 -8.39 -7.59
N SER A 40 5.50 -8.00 -7.39
CA SER A 40 6.14 -7.88 -6.07
C SER A 40 6.55 -6.43 -5.71
N ALA A 41 5.92 -5.43 -6.30
CA ALA A 41 6.26 -4.05 -5.96
C ALA A 41 5.88 -3.73 -4.51
N ARG A 42 6.78 -3.08 -3.77
CA ARG A 42 6.47 -2.52 -2.45
C ARG A 42 5.90 -1.12 -2.63
N LYS A 43 4.61 -0.98 -2.36
CA LYS A 43 3.87 0.30 -2.45
C LYS A 43 3.71 1.01 -1.12
N VAL A 44 3.98 0.28 -0.03
CA VAL A 44 3.99 0.76 1.35
C VAL A 44 5.41 0.70 1.89
N ARG A 45 5.85 1.77 2.52
CA ARG A 45 7.14 1.88 3.20
C ARG A 45 7.00 2.68 4.50
N LYS A 46 7.92 2.42 5.41
CA LYS A 46 8.05 3.19 6.64
C LYS A 46 8.97 4.39 6.39
N LEU A 47 8.60 5.52 6.95
CA LEU A 47 9.33 6.79 6.93
C LEU A 47 9.55 7.28 8.37
N HIS A 48 10.42 8.29 8.52
CA HIS A 48 10.73 8.96 9.78
C HIS A 48 10.90 7.98 10.96
N ARG A 49 12.03 7.25 11.00
CA ARG A 49 12.35 6.30 12.07
C ARG A 49 11.19 5.35 12.39
N ASP A 50 10.56 4.84 11.33
CA ASP A 50 9.47 3.86 11.40
C ASP A 50 8.15 4.34 12.05
N THR A 51 7.99 5.64 12.30
CA THR A 51 6.76 6.18 12.91
C THR A 51 5.73 6.67 11.90
N VAL A 52 6.08 6.75 10.61
CA VAL A 52 5.15 7.17 9.53
C VAL A 52 5.03 6.07 8.49
N LEU A 53 3.80 5.68 8.14
CA LEU A 53 3.49 4.74 7.05
C LEU A 53 3.09 5.53 5.79
N ALA A 54 3.70 5.21 4.64
CA ALA A 54 3.48 5.92 3.36
C ALA A 54 3.66 5.02 2.13
#